data_AF-A0A0F2QAT3-F1
#
_entry.id   AF-A0A0F2QAT3-F1
#
_cell.length_a   1.000
_cell.length_b   1.000
_cell.length_c   1.000
_cell.angle_alpha   90.00
_cell.angle_beta   90.00
_cell.angle_gamma   90.00
#
_symmetry.space_group_name_H-M   'P 1'
#
loop_
_entity.id
_entity.type
_entity.pdbx_description
1 polymer ?
#
loop_
_entity_poly.entity_id
_entity_poly.type
_entity_poly.pdbx_seq_one_letter_code
_entity_poly.pdbx_strand_id
1 'polypeptide(L)'
;MIKLHEFNVNQTLRELNPTDISFLNLSGYKCYHTQGINGQNTTIAVIDTGVSPHIELRGKLLQGRSFVDYTRRPFDDNGHGTHVAGTIAGANVGAAPGAQILPVKVLDADGNGTLMLL
;
A
#
# COMPACT_ATOMS: atom_id res chain seq x y z
N MET A 1 -6.76 -11.09 41.07
CA MET A 1 -6.16 -9.75 40.97
C MET A 1 -5.14 -9.78 39.84
N ILE A 2 -5.41 -9.11 38.72
CA ILE A 2 -4.42 -8.98 37.63
C ILE A 2 -3.45 -7.89 38.06
N LYS A 3 -2.17 -8.23 38.26
CA LYS A 3 -1.10 -7.22 38.39
C LYS A 3 -0.82 -6.69 36.99
N LEU A 4 -1.14 -5.43 36.75
CA LEU A 4 -0.60 -4.71 35.60
C LEU A 4 0.86 -4.39 35.92
N HIS A 5 1.78 -4.83 35.07
CA HIS A 5 3.17 -4.36 35.14
C HIS A 5 3.19 -2.86 34.90
N GLU A 6 3.91 -2.10 35.73
CA GLU A 6 4.12 -0.67 35.49
C GLU A 6 4.83 -0.47 34.15
N PHE A 7 4.16 0.21 33.22
CA PHE A 7 4.69 0.50 31.91
C PHE A 7 5.60 1.74 31.99
N ASN A 8 6.91 1.54 31.86
CA ASN A 8 7.87 2.64 31.80
C ASN A 8 8.16 3.02 30.34
N VAL A 9 7.55 4.12 29.91
CA VAL A 9 7.68 4.67 28.56
C VAL A 9 9.15 4.90 28.19
N ASN A 10 9.96 5.44 29.11
CA ASN A 10 11.34 5.81 28.85
C ASN A 10 12.27 4.61 28.68
N GLN A 11 11.96 3.50 29.36
CA GLN A 11 12.68 2.24 29.16
C GLN A 11 12.30 1.62 27.81
N THR A 12 11.01 1.60 27.48
CA THR A 12 10.50 1.08 26.21
C THR A 12 11.11 1.82 25.02
N LEU A 13 11.20 3.15 25.09
CA LEU A 13 11.81 3.98 24.04
C LEU A 13 13.31 3.71 23.81
N ARG A 14 14.03 3.19 24.81
CA ARG A 14 15.47 2.84 24.67
C ARG A 14 15.69 1.47 24.04
N GLU A 15 14.68 0.61 24.06
CA GLU A 15 14.73 -0.75 23.54
C GLU A 15 14.16 -0.84 22.12
N LEU A 16 13.42 0.18 21.67
CA LEU A 16 12.86 0.26 20.32
C LEU A 16 13.91 0.71 19.29
N ASN A 17 14.09 -0.08 18.23
CA ASN A 17 14.74 0.41 17.02
C ASN A 17 13.76 1.24 16.17
N PRO A 18 14.24 2.20 15.37
CA PRO A 18 13.38 2.97 14.46
C PRO A 18 12.55 2.09 13.50
N THR A 19 13.04 0.90 13.19
CA THR A 19 12.32 -0.09 12.38
C THR A 19 11.18 -0.75 13.15
N ASP A 20 11.25 -0.87 14.48
CA ASP A 20 10.20 -1.50 15.30
C ASP A 20 8.91 -0.68 15.30
N ILE A 21 9.01 0.64 15.13
CA ILE A 21 7.88 1.56 14.95
C ILE A 21 7.52 1.83 13.49
N SER A 22 8.13 1.11 12.54
CA SER A 22 7.72 1.23 11.13
C SER A 22 6.26 0.82 10.99
N PHE A 23 5.54 1.50 10.09
CA PHE A 23 4.13 1.25 9.81
C PHE A 23 3.82 -0.24 9.64
N LEU A 24 4.66 -0.96 8.88
CA LEU A 24 4.50 -2.40 8.67
C LEU A 24 4.57 -3.16 10.00
N ASN A 25 5.60 -2.98 10.81
CA ASN A 25 5.72 -3.70 12.08
C ASN A 25 4.54 -3.44 13.03
N LEU A 26 4.00 -2.22 13.03
CA LEU A 26 2.83 -1.86 13.84
C LEU A 26 1.51 -2.46 13.32
N SER A 27 1.41 -2.73 12.02
CA SER A 27 0.22 -3.36 11.42
C SER A 27 0.04 -4.85 11.77
N GLY A 28 1.08 -5.47 12.34
CA GLY A 28 1.10 -6.91 12.61
C GLY A 28 1.35 -7.78 11.38
N TYR A 29 1.67 -7.21 10.19
CA TYR A 29 1.85 -7.98 8.94
C TYR A 29 2.79 -9.21 9.08
N LYS A 30 3.83 -9.10 9.92
CA LYS A 30 4.77 -10.21 10.21
C LYS A 30 4.06 -11.47 10.68
N CYS A 31 3.02 -11.37 11.50
CA CYS A 31 2.32 -12.56 12.01
C CYS A 31 1.56 -13.31 10.93
N TYR A 32 1.10 -12.61 9.90
CA TYR A 32 0.47 -13.20 8.72
C TYR A 32 1.51 -13.78 7.77
N HIS A 33 2.60 -13.04 7.54
CA HIS A 33 3.68 -13.49 6.65
C HIS A 33 4.36 -14.77 7.16
N THR A 34 4.55 -14.94 8.47
CA THR A 34 5.10 -16.19 9.06
C THR A 34 4.17 -17.39 8.88
N GLN A 35 2.88 -17.15 8.64
CA GLN A 35 1.89 -18.18 8.28
C GLN A 35 1.78 -18.39 6.76
N GLY A 36 2.62 -17.73 5.96
CA GLY A 36 2.57 -17.76 4.49
C GLY A 36 1.46 -16.88 3.89
N ILE A 37 0.76 -16.09 4.70
CA ILE A 37 -0.31 -15.18 4.26
C ILE A 37 0.32 -13.85 3.86
N ASN A 38 0.50 -13.64 2.56
CA ASN A 38 1.16 -12.45 2.01
C ASN A 38 0.41 -11.85 0.79
N GLY A 39 -0.85 -12.22 0.58
CA GLY A 39 -1.70 -11.69 -0.49
C GLY A 39 -1.71 -12.50 -1.79
N GLN A 40 -1.08 -13.67 -1.85
CA GLN A 40 -1.17 -14.58 -3.00
C GLN A 40 -2.63 -14.80 -3.46
N ASN A 41 -2.83 -14.82 -4.78
CA ASN A 41 -4.14 -14.99 -5.44
C ASN A 41 -5.18 -13.90 -5.13
N THR A 42 -4.76 -12.79 -4.51
CA THR A 42 -5.63 -11.63 -4.26
C THR A 42 -5.34 -10.54 -5.28
N THR A 43 -6.40 -9.95 -5.84
CA THR A 43 -6.31 -8.74 -6.65
C THR A 43 -6.82 -7.55 -5.84
N ILE A 44 -6.05 -6.48 -5.79
CA ILE A 44 -6.41 -5.24 -5.10
C ILE A 44 -6.49 -4.12 -6.15
N ALA A 45 -7.67 -3.52 -6.27
CA ALA A 45 -7.86 -2.36 -7.13
C ALA A 45 -7.38 -1.09 -6.42
N VAL A 46 -6.48 -0.35 -7.08
CA VAL A 46 -6.00 0.94 -6.58
C VAL A 46 -6.72 2.03 -7.37
N ILE A 47 -7.73 2.61 -6.74
CA ILE A 47 -8.57 3.68 -7.29
C ILE A 47 -7.94 5.02 -6.89
N ASP A 48 -7.12 5.60 -7.77
CA ASP A 48 -6.25 6.73 -7.43
C ASP A 48 -5.84 7.53 -8.68
N THR A 49 -4.71 8.21 -8.64
CA THR A 49 -3.98 8.91 -9.72
C THR A 49 -3.38 7.96 -10.76
N GLY A 50 -3.54 6.64 -10.59
CA GLY A 50 -2.98 5.61 -11.46
C GLY A 50 -1.86 4.84 -10.78
N VAL A 51 -1.25 3.90 -11.48
CA VAL A 51 -0.07 3.17 -11.00
C VAL A 51 0.91 2.99 -12.16
N SER A 52 2.14 3.45 -11.98
CA SER A 52 3.20 3.31 -12.97
C SER A 52 4.09 2.08 -12.68
N PRO A 53 4.65 1.43 -13.71
CA PRO A 53 5.63 0.36 -13.52
C PRO A 53 6.80 0.80 -12.63
N HIS A 54 7.06 0.05 -11.57
CA HIS A 54 8.10 0.33 -10.59
C HIS A 54 8.78 -0.98 -10.16
N ILE A 55 10.04 -0.93 -9.72
CA ILE A 55 10.81 -2.13 -9.33
C ILE A 55 10.12 -2.93 -8.22
N GLU A 56 9.51 -2.23 -7.25
CA GLU A 56 8.73 -2.84 -6.16
C GLU A 56 7.46 -3.57 -6.63
N LEU A 57 6.95 -3.21 -7.82
CA LEU A 57 5.69 -3.70 -8.38
C LEU A 57 5.89 -4.62 -9.60
N ARG A 58 7.13 -5.02 -9.88
CA ARG A 58 7.47 -5.84 -11.05
C ARG A 58 6.70 -7.16 -11.03
N GLY A 59 5.97 -7.43 -12.11
CA GLY A 59 5.16 -8.65 -12.27
C GLY A 59 3.85 -8.65 -11.47
N LYS A 60 3.48 -7.53 -10.84
CA LYS A 60 2.26 -7.43 -10.00
C LYS A 60 1.15 -6.59 -10.63
N LEU A 61 1.46 -5.82 -11.67
CA LEU A 61 0.47 -4.94 -12.32
C LEU A 61 -0.37 -5.70 -13.34
N LEU A 62 -1.67 -5.76 -13.10
CA LEU A 62 -2.68 -6.19 -14.07
C LEU A 62 -2.97 -5.08 -15.07
N GLN A 63 -3.67 -5.44 -16.15
CA GLN A 63 -4.18 -4.46 -17.10
C GLN A 63 -5.31 -3.65 -16.47
N GLY A 64 -4.97 -2.44 -16.03
CA GLY A 64 -5.89 -1.47 -15.47
C GLY A 64 -6.60 -0.60 -16.51
N ARG A 65 -7.32 0.41 -16.03
CA ARG A 65 -8.01 1.39 -16.87
C ARG A 65 -7.97 2.79 -16.26
N SER A 66 -7.92 3.79 -17.14
CA SER A 66 -8.12 5.19 -16.77
C SER A 66 -9.52 5.67 -17.14
N PHE A 67 -10.07 6.50 -16.26
CA PHE A 67 -11.37 7.16 -16.35
C PHE A 67 -11.23 8.69 -16.35
N VAL A 68 -10.01 9.23 -16.41
CA VAL A 68 -9.79 10.66 -16.68
C VAL A 68 -9.82 10.92 -18.18
N ASP A 69 -10.19 12.13 -18.59
CA ASP A 69 -10.49 12.43 -20.00
C ASP A 69 -9.27 12.42 -20.92
N TYR A 70 -8.09 12.76 -20.40
CA TYR A 70 -6.90 13.00 -21.21
C TYR A 70 -6.08 11.74 -21.52
N THR A 71 -6.41 10.59 -20.93
CA THR A 71 -5.66 9.34 -21.19
C THR A 71 -6.51 8.09 -20.96
N ARG A 72 -6.23 7.04 -21.71
CA ARG A 72 -6.78 5.70 -21.46
C ARG A 72 -5.81 4.80 -20.68
N ARG A 73 -4.55 5.23 -20.54
CA ARG A 73 -3.52 4.48 -19.81
C ARG A 73 -3.67 4.77 -18.32
N PRO A 74 -3.68 3.75 -17.45
CA PRO A 74 -3.82 3.95 -16.00
C PRO A 74 -2.48 4.31 -15.34
N PHE A 75 -1.56 4.92 -16.08
CA PHE A 75 -0.26 5.29 -15.57
C PHE A 75 -0.38 6.51 -14.69
N ASP A 76 0.44 6.50 -13.63
CA ASP A 76 0.48 7.53 -12.64
C ASP A 76 1.37 8.68 -13.12
N ASP A 77 0.80 9.87 -13.11
CA ASP A 77 1.43 11.16 -13.44
C ASP A 77 1.44 12.13 -12.24
N ASN A 78 1.03 11.66 -11.05
CA ASN A 78 1.13 12.38 -9.78
C ASN A 78 2.17 11.74 -8.84
N GLY A 79 2.11 10.43 -8.68
CA GLY A 79 2.96 9.62 -7.80
C GLY A 79 2.23 9.01 -6.61
N HIS A 80 1.09 9.58 -6.20
CA HIS A 80 0.33 9.10 -5.03
C HIS A 80 -0.14 7.65 -5.21
N GLY A 81 -0.72 7.29 -6.34
CA GLY A 81 -1.27 5.96 -6.57
C GLY A 81 -0.20 4.88 -6.67
N THR A 82 0.97 5.19 -7.24
CA THR A 82 2.14 4.29 -7.24
C THR A 82 2.69 4.09 -5.82
N HIS A 83 2.71 5.14 -4.99
CA HIS A 83 3.11 5.03 -3.58
C HIS A 83 2.12 4.18 -2.76
N VAL A 84 0.82 4.38 -2.96
CA VAL A 84 -0.25 3.54 -2.36
C VAL A 84 -0.07 2.08 -2.78
N ALA A 85 0.09 1.82 -4.09
CA ALA A 85 0.33 0.47 -4.60
C ALA A 85 1.59 -0.17 -4.01
N GLY A 86 2.66 0.61 -3.81
CA GLY A 86 3.89 0.17 -3.14
C GLY A 86 3.68 -0.22 -1.68
N THR A 87 2.88 0.55 -0.94
CA THR A 87 2.52 0.23 0.45
C THR A 87 1.69 -1.07 0.54
N ILE A 88 0.86 -1.32 -0.47
CA ILE A 88 0.05 -2.54 -0.55
C ILE A 88 0.92 -3.74 -0.93
N ALA A 89 1.56 -3.70 -2.10
CA ALA A 89 2.15 -4.88 -2.74
C ALA A 89 3.63 -4.71 -3.10
N GLY A 90 4.33 -3.72 -2.55
CA GLY A 90 5.78 -3.58 -2.71
C GLY A 90 6.51 -4.86 -2.31
N ALA A 91 7.58 -5.21 -3.03
CA ALA A 91 8.34 -6.44 -2.79
C ALA A 91 9.04 -6.41 -1.44
N ASN A 92 9.55 -5.25 -1.03
CA ASN A 92 10.30 -5.05 0.21
C ASN A 92 9.51 -4.29 1.27
N VAL A 93 8.56 -3.46 0.85
CA VAL A 93 7.83 -2.51 1.73
C VAL A 93 6.31 -2.67 1.71
N GLY A 94 5.81 -3.73 1.05
CA GLY A 94 4.38 -4.00 0.95
C GLY A 94 3.83 -4.80 2.13
N ALA A 95 2.61 -4.49 2.56
CA ALA A 95 1.88 -5.30 3.53
C ALA A 95 1.48 -6.69 2.96
N ALA A 96 1.18 -6.75 1.67
CA ALA A 96 0.78 -7.95 0.92
C ALA A 96 1.59 -8.10 -0.38
N PRO A 97 2.90 -8.44 -0.30
CA PRO A 97 3.79 -8.50 -1.48
C PRO A 97 3.39 -9.49 -2.57
N GLY A 98 2.57 -10.49 -2.24
CA GLY A 98 2.05 -11.51 -3.17
C GLY A 98 0.77 -11.11 -3.89
N ALA A 99 0.18 -9.95 -3.56
CA ALA A 99 -1.02 -9.46 -4.22
C ALA A 99 -0.73 -8.91 -5.63
N GLN A 100 -1.73 -9.02 -6.50
CA GLN A 100 -1.74 -8.33 -7.78
C GLN A 100 -2.46 -6.98 -7.63
N ILE A 101 -1.96 -5.97 -8.32
CA ILE A 101 -2.54 -4.63 -8.33
C ILE A 101 -3.29 -4.42 -9.64
N LEU A 102 -4.54 -4.00 -9.54
CA LEU A 102 -5.34 -3.51 -10.65
C LEU A 102 -5.37 -1.98 -10.63
N PRO A 103 -4.65 -1.29 -11.52
CA PRO A 103 -4.64 0.17 -11.56
C PRO A 103 -5.99 0.72 -12.07
N VAL A 104 -6.60 1.62 -11.30
CA VAL A 104 -7.86 2.30 -11.67
C VAL A 104 -7.65 3.80 -11.51
N LYS A 105 -7.26 4.48 -12.60
CA LYS A 105 -6.98 5.91 -12.57
C LYS A 105 -8.28 6.70 -12.65
N VAL A 106 -8.65 7.39 -11.57
CA VAL A 106 -9.82 8.28 -11.48
C VAL A 106 -9.47 9.71 -11.09
N LEU A 107 -8.22 9.94 -10.65
CA LEU A 107 -7.68 11.26 -10.31
C LEU A 107 -6.69 11.72 -11.39
N ASP A 108 -6.63 13.02 -11.65
CA ASP A 108 -5.69 13.64 -12.58
C ASP A 108 -4.27 13.81 -11.99
N ALA A 109 -3.37 14.46 -12.73
CA ALA A 109 -1.98 14.68 -12.33
C ALA A 109 -1.83 15.53 -11.06
N ASP A 110 -2.83 16.34 -10.73
CA ASP A 110 -2.86 17.18 -9.52
C ASP A 110 -3.61 16.49 -8.36
N GLY A 111 -4.08 15.25 -8.56
CA GLY A 111 -4.84 14.49 -7.58
C GLY A 111 -6.32 14.88 -7.51
N ASN A 112 -6.81 15.66 -8.47
CA ASN A 112 -8.22 16.08 -8.51
C ASN A 112 -9.08 15.02 -9.18
N GLY A 113 -10.32 14.89 -8.68
CA GLY A 113 -11.36 14.07 -9.27
C GLY A 113 -12.65 14.85 -9.35
N THR A 114 -13.53 14.47 -10.27
CA THR A 114 -14.86 15.05 -10.38
C THR A 114 -15.88 14.14 -9.70
N LEU A 115 -16.70 14.71 -8.83
CA LEU A 115 -17.91 14.06 -8.34
C LEU A 115 -19.02 14.34 -9.35
N MET A 116 -19.33 13.37 -10.20
CA MET A 116 -20.57 13.45 -10.96
C MET A 116 -21.70 12.95 -10.06
N LEU A 117 -22.45 13.88 -9.46
CA LEU A 117 -23.77 13.58 -8.90
C LEU A 117 -24.72 13.37 -10.09
N LEU A 118 -25.24 12.15 -10.22
CA LEU A 118 -26.31 11.81 -11.15
C LEU A 118 -27.59 12.60 -10.82
#